data_AF-A0A956HVV5-F1
#
_entry.id   AF-A0A956HVV5-F1
#
_cell.length_a   1.000
_cell.length_b   1.000
_cell.length_c   1.000
_cell.angle_alpha   90.00
_cell.angle_beta   90.00
_cell.angle_gamma   90.00
#
_symmetry.space_group_name_H-M   'P 1'
#
loop_
_entity.id
_entity.type
_entity.pdbx_description
1 polymer ?
#
loop_
_entity_poly.entity_id
_entity_poly.type
_entity_poly.pdbx_seq_one_letter_code
_entity_poly.pdbx_strand_id
1 'polypeptide(L)'
;MSRVHEALTLPCSGCGAPLPVDPTAGHAFCGMCHAWREVPPELRQRAWAVVRAHWEAQAQERMHHDRALAERQRASMQRLHGVVALVVIGLIVVAVGANLVLGFATRGAATAESGDPIAIFGVLVRTVVMVGVVVVFALNAYAVFRLYQRHRARTGRTASKDWFQSDRTVPAVCGSCGAPLAFAPGEQSVTCGHCRTVVVASARQGDRLIEIALERSQLAALEAARSERARVKAELGSRRNTALMVALLSWGACCAVLTPALLVAYTLRTITRSAEQQMLDLARDLRGDFRAGVEGLFEWLDSYWIGQAPPELVAVPKGKAALFGSRWSVFAVYHDRPVLVLAWTGITDRFLRPFVLLARPRQRSPQTLSRAAASPAAARLRELGFEYVLDYPGVALRGPRLSPERFTAERVTELARAAYELAEEP
;
A
#
# COMPACT_ATOMS: atom_id res chain seq x y z
N MET A 1 -42.29 -14.38 -31.01
CA MET A 1 -43.07 -15.63 -30.85
C MET A 1 -43.58 -16.23 -32.17
N SER A 2 -43.72 -15.48 -33.27
CA SER A 2 -44.31 -16.02 -34.52
C SER A 2 -43.54 -17.18 -35.17
N ARG A 3 -42.20 -17.22 -35.09
CA ARG A 3 -41.39 -18.25 -35.77
C ARG A 3 -41.43 -19.64 -35.14
N VAL A 4 -41.80 -19.77 -33.85
CA VAL A 4 -41.85 -21.09 -33.19
C VAL A 4 -43.10 -21.88 -33.63
N HIS A 5 -44.15 -21.17 -34.02
CA HIS A 5 -45.40 -21.78 -34.50
C HIS A 5 -45.34 -22.28 -35.95
N GLU A 6 -44.31 -21.90 -36.72
CA GLU A 6 -44.13 -22.36 -38.12
C GLU A 6 -43.59 -23.80 -38.20
N ALA A 7 -42.93 -24.31 -37.16
CA ALA A 7 -42.17 -25.56 -37.24
C ALA A 7 -43.02 -26.84 -37.11
N LEU A 8 -44.22 -26.77 -36.51
CA LEU A 8 -45.09 -27.91 -36.30
C LEU A 8 -46.53 -27.51 -36.63
N THR A 9 -46.98 -27.96 -37.80
CA THR A 9 -48.34 -27.71 -38.28
C THR A 9 -49.11 -29.01 -38.41
N LEU A 10 -50.40 -28.93 -38.14
CA LEU A 10 -51.35 -30.02 -38.29
C LEU A 10 -52.35 -29.60 -39.37
N PRO A 11 -52.63 -30.40 -40.42
CA PRO A 11 -53.60 -30.00 -41.43
C PRO A 11 -55.01 -29.87 -40.81
N CYS A 12 -55.84 -28.95 -41.27
CA CYS A 12 -57.23 -28.86 -40.85
C CYS A 12 -58.05 -30.00 -41.44
N SER A 13 -58.94 -30.63 -40.67
CA SER A 13 -59.82 -31.70 -41.16
C SER A 13 -60.88 -31.21 -42.14
N GLY A 14 -61.34 -29.95 -42.03
CA GLY A 14 -62.37 -29.38 -42.89
C GLY A 14 -61.83 -28.81 -44.21
N CYS A 15 -60.79 -27.97 -44.15
CA CYS A 15 -60.29 -27.23 -45.31
C CYS A 15 -58.82 -27.54 -45.67
N GLY A 16 -58.16 -28.46 -44.97
CA GLY A 16 -56.75 -28.82 -45.22
C GLY A 16 -55.70 -27.78 -44.78
N ALA A 17 -56.11 -26.56 -44.40
CA ALA A 17 -55.18 -25.50 -44.03
C ALA A 17 -54.27 -25.87 -42.83
N PRO A 18 -52.99 -25.47 -42.82
CA PRO A 18 -52.08 -25.77 -41.73
C PRO A 18 -52.50 -25.02 -40.45
N LEU A 19 -52.66 -25.77 -39.37
CA LEU A 19 -52.98 -25.25 -38.04
C LEU A 19 -51.70 -25.22 -37.20
N PRO A 20 -51.35 -24.07 -36.59
CA PRO A 20 -50.22 -24.03 -35.67
C PRO A 20 -50.53 -24.87 -34.43
N VAL A 21 -49.55 -25.66 -33.99
CA VAL A 21 -49.68 -26.46 -32.77
C VAL A 21 -49.22 -25.64 -31.57
N ASP A 22 -50.14 -25.38 -30.63
CA ASP A 22 -49.80 -24.91 -29.29
C ASP A 22 -49.46 -26.12 -28.41
N PRO A 23 -48.26 -26.18 -27.79
CA PRO A 23 -47.86 -27.30 -26.93
C PRO A 23 -48.72 -27.45 -25.66
N THR A 24 -49.45 -26.41 -25.26
CA THR A 24 -50.30 -26.41 -24.05
C THR A 24 -51.77 -26.74 -24.35
N ALA A 25 -52.25 -26.45 -25.56
CA ALA A 25 -53.64 -26.69 -25.93
C ALA A 25 -53.86 -28.13 -26.37
N GLY A 26 -54.96 -28.75 -25.93
CA GLY A 26 -55.39 -30.06 -26.41
C GLY A 26 -56.01 -30.03 -27.82
N HIS A 27 -56.45 -28.86 -28.28
CA HIS A 27 -57.13 -28.67 -29.55
C HIS A 27 -56.59 -27.44 -30.30
N ALA A 28 -56.55 -27.52 -31.62
CA ALA A 28 -56.25 -26.41 -32.51
C ALA A 28 -57.54 -25.94 -33.19
N PHE A 29 -57.72 -24.61 -33.27
CA PHE A 29 -58.87 -23.99 -33.93
C PHE A 29 -58.49 -23.51 -35.34
N CYS A 30 -59.29 -23.86 -36.34
CA CYS A 30 -59.12 -23.36 -37.69
C CYS A 30 -59.82 -22.01 -37.88
N GLY A 31 -59.05 -20.94 -38.09
CA GLY A 31 -59.62 -19.62 -38.38
C GLY A 31 -60.42 -19.53 -39.69
N MET A 32 -60.20 -20.43 -40.67
CA MET A 32 -60.88 -20.37 -41.97
C MET A 32 -62.24 -21.07 -42.00
N CYS A 33 -62.34 -22.27 -41.43
CA CYS A 33 -63.57 -23.07 -41.46
C CYS A 33 -64.19 -23.28 -40.08
N HIS A 34 -63.62 -22.67 -39.04
CA HIS A 34 -64.05 -22.76 -37.65
C HIS A 34 -64.09 -24.18 -37.05
N ALA A 35 -63.48 -25.16 -37.72
CA ALA A 35 -63.35 -26.51 -37.20
C ALA A 35 -62.30 -26.60 -36.07
N TRP A 36 -62.63 -27.35 -35.03
CA TRP A 36 -61.71 -27.74 -33.97
C TRP A 36 -61.08 -29.10 -34.30
N ARG A 37 -59.79 -29.25 -34.05
CA ARG A 37 -59.07 -30.51 -34.24
C ARG A 37 -58.24 -30.85 -33.01
N GLU A 38 -58.39 -32.07 -32.51
CA GLU A 38 -57.57 -32.56 -31.40
C GLU A 38 -56.10 -32.69 -31.85
N VAL A 39 -55.18 -32.23 -31.00
CA VAL A 39 -53.74 -32.29 -31.26
C VAL A 39 -53.20 -33.57 -30.63
N PRO A 40 -52.63 -34.50 -31.43
CA PRO A 40 -52.07 -35.74 -30.89
C PRO A 40 -51.03 -35.48 -29.79
N PRO A 41 -51.00 -36.29 -28.71
CA PRO A 41 -50.07 -36.10 -27.60
C PRO A 41 -48.60 -36.13 -28.02
N GLU A 42 -48.25 -36.94 -29.02
CA GLU A 42 -46.89 -37.03 -29.59
C GLU A 42 -46.46 -35.70 -30.25
N LEU A 43 -47.37 -35.05 -30.97
CA LEU A 43 -47.14 -33.75 -31.59
C LEU A 43 -46.98 -32.64 -30.55
N ARG A 44 -47.75 -32.69 -29.45
CA ARG A 44 -47.59 -31.78 -28.30
C ARG A 44 -46.24 -31.96 -27.63
N GLN A 45 -45.78 -33.20 -27.43
CA GLN A 45 -44.44 -33.47 -26.88
C GLN A 45 -43.32 -32.92 -27.76
N ARG A 46 -43.42 -33.08 -29.09
CA ARG A 46 -42.47 -32.49 -30.04
C ARG A 46 -42.51 -30.97 -30.00
N ALA A 47 -43.69 -30.36 -29.92
CA ALA A 47 -43.83 -28.91 -29.78
C ALA A 47 -43.19 -28.39 -28.48
N TRP A 48 -43.35 -29.13 -27.37
CA TRP A 48 -42.65 -28.82 -26.12
C TRP A 48 -41.13 -28.90 -26.23
N ALA A 49 -40.59 -29.87 -26.96
CA ALA A 49 -39.15 -29.98 -27.18
C ALA A 49 -38.60 -28.79 -27.98
N VAL A 50 -39.31 -28.34 -29.02
CA VAL A 50 -38.93 -27.17 -29.82
C VAL A 50 -38.98 -25.89 -28.98
N VAL A 51 -40.04 -25.68 -28.21
CA VAL A 51 -40.16 -24.51 -27.32
C VAL A 51 -39.03 -24.48 -26.28
N ARG A 52 -38.73 -25.63 -25.67
CA ARG A 52 -37.65 -25.74 -24.69
C ARG A 52 -36.29 -25.42 -25.29
N ALA A 53 -35.97 -25.98 -26.47
CA ALA A 53 -34.73 -25.66 -27.18
C ALA A 53 -34.63 -24.16 -27.53
N HIS A 54 -35.73 -23.53 -27.93
CA HIS A 54 -35.75 -22.08 -28.20
C HIS A 54 -35.52 -21.25 -26.93
N TRP A 55 -36.12 -21.63 -25.80
CA TRP A 55 -35.89 -20.94 -24.52
C TRP A 55 -34.46 -21.12 -24.01
N GLU A 56 -33.88 -22.30 -24.16
CA GLU A 56 -32.48 -22.57 -23.83
C GLU A 56 -31.54 -21.71 -24.69
N ALA A 57 -31.81 -21.61 -26.00
CA ALA A 57 -31.05 -20.75 -26.90
C ALA A 57 -31.15 -19.26 -26.50
N GLN A 58 -32.36 -18.77 -26.19
CA GLN A 58 -32.52 -17.39 -25.71
C GLN A 58 -31.84 -17.14 -24.36
N ALA A 59 -31.90 -18.11 -23.44
CA ALA A 59 -31.24 -18.01 -22.14
C ALA A 59 -29.71 -17.95 -22.28
N GLN A 60 -29.14 -18.75 -23.19
CA GLN A 60 -27.72 -18.67 -23.55
C GLN A 60 -27.35 -17.31 -24.14
N GLU A 61 -28.16 -16.77 -25.05
CA GLU A 61 -27.91 -15.47 -25.68
C GLU A 61 -27.93 -14.32 -24.65
N ARG A 62 -28.90 -14.34 -23.72
CA ARG A 62 -28.94 -13.39 -22.60
C ARG A 62 -27.72 -13.52 -21.69
N MET A 63 -27.34 -14.75 -21.32
CA MET A 63 -26.11 -14.98 -20.55
C MET A 63 -24.86 -14.46 -21.25
N HIS A 64 -24.76 -14.61 -22.58
CA HIS A 64 -23.64 -14.05 -23.35
C HIS A 64 -23.65 -12.52 -23.36
N HIS A 65 -24.83 -11.91 -23.48
CA HIS A 65 -24.98 -10.45 -23.45
C HIS A 65 -24.61 -9.87 -22.08
N ASP A 66 -25.12 -10.45 -20.99
CA ASP A 66 -24.82 -10.02 -19.61
C ASP A 66 -23.34 -10.17 -19.28
N ARG A 67 -22.71 -11.25 -19.74
CA ARG A 67 -21.25 -11.45 -19.61
C ARG A 67 -20.47 -10.38 -20.36
N ALA A 68 -20.87 -10.04 -21.58
CA ALA A 68 -20.21 -8.99 -22.36
C ALA A 68 -20.33 -7.61 -21.70
N LEU A 69 -21.48 -7.30 -21.08
CA LEU A 69 -21.68 -6.07 -20.31
C LEU A 69 -20.80 -6.04 -19.04
N ALA A 70 -20.76 -7.13 -18.29
CA ALA A 70 -19.91 -7.24 -17.09
C ALA A 70 -18.41 -7.10 -17.41
N GLU A 71 -17.95 -7.66 -18.54
CA GLU A 71 -16.56 -7.50 -19.00
C GLU A 71 -16.24 -6.05 -19.39
N ARG A 72 -17.15 -5.36 -20.09
CA ARG A 72 -17.01 -3.93 -20.40
C ARG A 72 -16.93 -3.09 -19.13
N GLN A 73 -17.79 -3.36 -18.14
CA GLN A 73 -17.76 -2.65 -16.86
C GLN A 73 -16.44 -2.89 -16.10
N ARG A 74 -15.97 -4.14 -15.99
CA ARG A 74 -14.68 -4.45 -15.35
C ARG A 74 -13.50 -3.77 -16.06
N ALA A 75 -13.49 -3.77 -17.39
CA ALA A 75 -12.46 -3.09 -18.17
C ALA A 75 -12.45 -1.57 -17.92
N SER A 76 -13.63 -0.94 -17.78
CA SER A 76 -13.73 0.48 -17.46
C SER A 76 -13.20 0.80 -16.05
N MET A 77 -13.56 0.00 -15.04
CA MET A 77 -13.07 0.18 -13.67
C MET A 77 -11.56 -0.02 -13.57
N GLN A 78 -10.98 -0.98 -14.30
CA GLN A 78 -9.53 -1.20 -14.29
C GLN A 78 -8.75 -0.02 -14.86
N ARG A 79 -9.26 0.66 -15.90
CA ARG A 79 -8.64 1.89 -16.43
C ARG A 79 -8.67 3.00 -15.38
N LEU A 80 -9.80 3.15 -14.69
CA LEU A 80 -9.98 4.18 -13.66
C LEU A 80 -9.02 3.96 -12.48
N HIS A 81 -8.93 2.74 -11.95
CA HIS A 81 -7.96 2.40 -10.91
C HIS A 81 -6.51 2.58 -11.36
N GLY A 82 -6.19 2.23 -12.61
CA GLY A 82 -4.86 2.44 -13.18
C GLY A 82 -4.46 3.92 -13.21
N VAL A 83 -5.38 4.80 -13.64
CA VAL A 83 -5.16 6.26 -13.66
C VAL A 83 -5.01 6.80 -12.25
N VAL A 84 -5.88 6.42 -11.31
CA VAL A 84 -5.80 6.86 -9.91
C VAL A 84 -4.48 6.44 -9.28
N ALA A 85 -4.05 5.19 -9.48
CA ALA A 85 -2.78 4.71 -8.97
C ALA A 85 -1.60 5.50 -9.55
N LEU A 86 -1.61 5.81 -10.85
CA LEU A 86 -0.56 6.60 -11.51
C LEU A 86 -0.48 8.03 -10.96
N VAL A 87 -1.63 8.66 -10.70
CA VAL A 87 -1.71 10.00 -10.09
C VAL A 87 -1.17 9.99 -8.66
N VAL A 88 -1.58 9.02 -7.83
CA VAL A 88 -1.10 8.88 -6.44
C VAL A 88 0.40 8.65 -6.40
N ILE A 89 0.91 7.77 -7.27
CA ILE A 89 2.36 7.50 -7.39
C ILE A 89 3.10 8.77 -7.82
N GLY A 90 2.58 9.51 -8.81
CA GLY A 90 3.16 10.77 -9.26
C GLY A 90 3.24 11.81 -8.13
N LEU A 91 2.18 11.95 -7.34
CA LEU A 91 2.16 12.84 -6.17
C LEU A 91 3.19 12.45 -5.11
N ILE A 92 3.35 11.15 -4.83
CA ILE A 92 4.37 10.66 -3.87
C ILE A 92 5.77 10.99 -4.39
N VAL A 93 6.05 10.74 -5.67
CA VAL A 93 7.36 11.04 -6.27
C VAL A 93 7.65 12.54 -6.21
N VAL A 94 6.68 13.39 -6.54
CA VAL A 94 6.82 14.85 -6.46
C VAL A 94 7.05 15.30 -5.01
N ALA A 95 6.29 14.78 -4.04
CA ALA A 95 6.43 15.15 -2.63
C ALA A 95 7.78 14.70 -2.04
N VAL A 96 8.25 13.50 -2.39
CA VAL A 96 9.57 12.98 -1.99
C VAL A 96 10.69 13.78 -2.65
N GLY A 97 10.57 14.07 -3.95
CA GLY A 97 11.51 14.90 -4.69
C GLY A 97 11.60 16.32 -4.11
N ALA A 98 10.45 16.95 -3.84
CA ALA A 98 10.40 18.26 -3.19
C ALA A 98 11.06 18.24 -1.82
N ASN A 99 10.81 17.22 -0.99
CA ASN A 99 11.46 17.07 0.33
C ASN A 99 12.97 16.86 0.22
N LEU A 100 13.44 16.14 -0.80
CA LEU A 100 14.86 15.98 -1.09
C LEU A 100 15.49 17.32 -1.47
N VAL A 101 14.89 18.05 -2.42
CA VAL A 101 15.41 19.34 -2.88
C VAL A 101 15.39 20.38 -1.76
N LEU A 102 14.25 20.54 -1.06
CA LEU A 102 14.13 21.46 0.07
C LEU A 102 15.05 21.07 1.22
N GLY A 103 15.16 19.77 1.54
CA GLY A 103 16.04 19.28 2.58
C GLY A 103 17.52 19.53 2.27
N PHE A 104 17.93 19.34 1.01
CA PHE A 104 19.29 19.59 0.57
C PHE A 104 19.61 21.09 0.53
N ALA A 105 18.69 21.91 -0.02
CA ALA A 105 18.87 23.35 -0.10
C ALA A 105 18.93 24.02 1.28
N THR A 106 18.03 23.63 2.20
CA THR A 106 17.94 24.29 3.52
C THR A 106 18.96 23.77 4.52
N ARG A 107 19.26 22.46 4.53
CA ARG A 107 20.20 21.89 5.51
C ARG A 107 21.61 21.71 4.99
N GLY A 108 21.78 21.47 3.68
CA GLY A 108 23.10 21.36 3.06
C GLY A 108 23.92 22.64 3.25
N ALA A 109 23.29 23.80 3.07
CA ALA A 109 23.90 25.11 3.31
C ALA A 109 24.36 25.26 4.78
N ALA A 110 23.49 24.91 5.74
CA ALA A 110 23.80 25.01 7.17
C ALA A 110 24.89 24.00 7.63
N THR A 111 24.97 22.82 7.01
CA THR A 111 25.97 21.80 7.36
C THR A 111 27.32 22.01 6.67
N ALA A 112 27.35 22.67 5.51
CA ALA A 112 28.59 22.97 4.81
C ALA A 112 29.43 24.02 5.56
N GLU A 113 28.77 24.98 6.22
CA GLU A 113 29.46 25.95 7.09
C GLU A 113 30.03 25.33 8.38
N SER A 114 29.43 24.24 8.89
CA SER A 114 29.84 23.67 10.18
C SER A 114 31.01 22.68 10.10
N GLY A 115 31.39 22.21 8.90
CA GLY A 115 32.53 21.30 8.69
C GLY A 115 32.44 19.94 9.40
N ASP A 116 31.27 19.59 9.96
CA ASP A 116 31.10 18.38 10.79
C ASP A 116 30.93 17.14 9.90
N PRO A 117 31.90 16.20 9.88
CA PRO A 117 31.85 15.01 9.03
C PRO A 117 30.65 14.11 9.35
N ILE A 118 30.12 14.13 10.57
CA ILE A 118 28.96 13.32 10.99
C ILE A 118 27.65 13.92 10.45
N ALA A 119 27.55 15.25 10.38
CA ALA A 119 26.42 15.93 9.75
C ALA A 119 26.38 15.65 8.24
N ILE A 120 27.54 15.71 7.58
CA ILE A 120 27.69 15.37 6.15
C ILE A 120 27.30 13.92 5.90
N PHE A 121 27.77 12.98 6.73
CA PHE A 121 27.41 11.56 6.64
C PHE A 121 25.89 11.34 6.82
N GLY A 122 25.24 12.04 7.76
CA GLY A 122 23.80 11.94 7.98
C GLY A 122 22.97 12.42 6.78
N VAL A 123 23.40 13.49 6.11
CA VAL A 123 22.78 13.98 4.86
C VAL A 123 22.98 12.97 3.74
N LEU A 124 24.18 12.42 3.59
CA LEU A 124 24.50 11.38 2.60
C LEU A 124 23.63 10.13 2.79
N VAL A 125 23.57 9.57 4.00
CA VAL A 125 22.76 8.37 4.30
C VAL A 125 21.28 8.63 4.01
N ARG A 126 20.74 9.78 4.44
CA ARG A 126 19.34 10.14 4.16
C ARG A 126 19.08 10.25 2.65
N THR A 127 20.01 10.83 1.90
CA THR A 127 19.90 10.99 0.45
C THR A 127 19.95 9.64 -0.25
N VAL A 128 20.89 8.77 0.11
CA VAL A 128 21.02 7.41 -0.43
C VAL A 128 19.78 6.58 -0.14
N VAL A 129 19.24 6.64 1.08
CA VAL A 129 18.00 5.92 1.45
C VAL A 129 16.81 6.41 0.62
N MET A 130 16.63 7.73 0.51
CA MET A 130 15.54 8.31 -0.29
C MET A 130 15.66 7.95 -1.78
N VAL A 131 16.86 8.05 -2.36
CA VAL A 131 17.12 7.65 -3.75
C VAL A 131 16.85 6.15 -3.93
N GLY A 132 17.29 5.32 -2.99
CA GLY A 132 17.01 3.88 -2.99
C GLY A 132 15.51 3.57 -2.99
N VAL A 133 14.72 4.26 -2.16
CA VAL A 133 13.25 4.12 -2.13
C VAL A 133 12.64 4.50 -3.47
N VAL A 134 13.04 5.63 -4.05
CA VAL A 134 12.54 6.08 -5.37
C VAL A 134 12.88 5.08 -6.47
N VAL A 135 14.11 4.56 -6.50
CA VAL A 135 14.55 3.58 -7.50
C VAL A 135 13.78 2.26 -7.36
N VAL A 136 13.65 1.73 -6.14
CA VAL A 136 12.88 0.50 -5.87
C VAL A 136 11.42 0.68 -6.28
N PHE A 137 10.84 1.85 -6.01
CA PHE A 137 9.47 2.15 -6.39
C PHE A 137 9.29 2.24 -7.91
N ALA A 138 10.21 2.93 -8.61
CA ALA A 138 10.21 3.02 -10.06
C ALA A 138 10.39 1.66 -10.75
N LEU A 139 11.29 0.80 -10.24
CA LEU A 139 11.49 -0.56 -10.74
C LEU A 139 10.25 -1.42 -10.55
N ASN A 140 9.58 -1.32 -9.39
CA ASN A 140 8.31 -2.00 -9.16
C ASN A 140 7.23 -1.50 -10.14
N ALA A 141 7.04 -0.18 -10.26
CA ALA A 141 6.07 0.39 -11.20
C ALA A 141 6.34 -0.07 -12.65
N TYR A 142 7.60 -0.10 -13.08
CA TYR A 142 8.00 -0.59 -14.40
C TYR A 142 7.71 -2.09 -14.59
N ALA A 143 8.01 -2.93 -13.59
CA ALA A 143 7.71 -4.36 -13.63
C ALA A 143 6.20 -4.62 -13.78
N VAL A 144 5.38 -3.86 -13.05
CA VAL A 144 3.91 -3.91 -13.11
C VAL A 144 3.41 -3.50 -14.49
N PHE A 145 3.92 -2.39 -15.02
CA PHE A 145 3.58 -1.91 -16.36
C PHE A 145 3.94 -2.93 -17.45
N ARG A 146 5.12 -3.55 -17.37
CA ARG A 146 5.53 -4.64 -18.28
C ARG A 146 4.62 -5.86 -18.19
N LEU A 147 4.23 -6.27 -16.98
CA LEU A 147 3.30 -7.39 -16.78
C LEU A 147 1.93 -7.10 -17.40
N TYR A 148 1.43 -5.87 -17.22
CA TYR A 148 0.19 -5.41 -17.82
C TYR A 148 0.24 -5.44 -19.36
N GLN A 149 1.31 -4.92 -19.98
CA GLN A 149 1.48 -4.96 -21.43
C GLN A 149 1.52 -6.39 -21.99
N ARG A 150 2.23 -7.31 -21.33
CA ARG A 150 2.28 -8.72 -21.73
C ARG A 150 0.91 -9.39 -21.69
N HIS A 151 0.07 -9.04 -20.71
CA HIS A 151 -1.29 -9.57 -20.62
C HIS A 151 -2.17 -9.08 -21.78
N ARG A 152 -2.11 -7.77 -22.09
CA ARG A 152 -2.87 -7.15 -23.19
C ARG A 152 -2.52 -7.74 -24.55
N ALA A 153 -1.23 -8.02 -24.80
CA ALA A 153 -0.77 -8.64 -26.04
C ALA A 153 -1.29 -10.09 -26.22
N ARG A 154 -1.49 -10.84 -25.13
CA ARG A 154 -2.00 -12.22 -25.19
C ARG A 154 -3.51 -12.28 -25.39
N THR A 155 -4.27 -11.35 -24.80
CA THR A 155 -5.74 -11.31 -24.92
C THR A 155 -6.22 -10.77 -26.26
N GLY A 156 -5.40 -10.00 -26.98
CA GLY A 156 -5.76 -9.49 -28.32
C GLY A 156 -5.75 -10.52 -29.46
N ARG A 157 -5.30 -11.76 -29.22
CA ARG A 157 -5.11 -12.78 -30.27
C ARG A 157 -6.21 -13.84 -30.35
N THR A 158 -7.21 -13.79 -29.50
CA THR A 158 -8.32 -14.75 -29.52
C THR A 158 -9.48 -14.21 -30.34
N ALA A 159 -9.85 -14.97 -31.38
CA ALA A 159 -11.05 -14.88 -32.23
C ALA A 159 -10.89 -14.20 -33.60
N SER A 160 -10.13 -14.81 -34.51
CA SER A 160 -10.63 -14.91 -35.89
C SER A 160 -11.58 -16.12 -35.93
N LYS A 161 -12.89 -15.85 -35.89
CA LYS A 161 -13.98 -16.83 -35.91
C LYS A 161 -14.19 -17.48 -37.29
N ASP A 162 -13.34 -17.18 -38.26
CA ASP A 162 -13.58 -17.44 -39.68
C ASP A 162 -13.34 -18.90 -40.09
N TRP A 163 -12.74 -19.73 -39.23
CA TRP A 163 -12.40 -21.11 -39.62
C TRP A 163 -13.56 -22.12 -39.52
N PHE A 164 -14.71 -21.74 -38.95
CA PHE A 164 -15.84 -22.67 -38.76
C PHE A 164 -16.96 -22.57 -39.80
N GLN A 165 -16.90 -21.63 -40.75
CA GLN A 165 -18.01 -21.36 -41.68
C GLN A 165 -17.91 -22.04 -43.06
N SER A 166 -16.78 -22.60 -43.46
CA SER A 166 -16.65 -23.26 -44.77
C SER A 166 -16.76 -24.79 -44.69
N ASP A 167 -17.63 -25.37 -45.53
CA ASP A 167 -17.50 -26.73 -46.12
C ASP A 167 -18.15 -27.98 -45.52
N ARG A 168 -19.30 -27.92 -44.81
CA ARG A 168 -20.09 -29.16 -44.59
C ARG A 168 -21.59 -28.98 -44.78
N THR A 169 -22.02 -28.77 -46.03
CA THR A 169 -23.41 -28.98 -46.47
C THR A 169 -23.56 -30.37 -47.08
N VAL A 170 -24.69 -31.04 -46.86
CA VAL A 170 -24.96 -32.33 -47.54
C VAL A 170 -25.56 -32.03 -48.91
N PRO A 171 -24.91 -32.43 -50.02
CA PRO A 171 -25.42 -32.16 -51.36
C PRO A 171 -26.71 -32.96 -51.62
N ALA A 172 -27.62 -32.33 -52.34
CA ALA A 172 -28.87 -32.89 -52.82
C ALA A 172 -29.21 -32.31 -54.20
N VAL A 173 -30.26 -32.84 -54.82
CA VAL A 173 -30.74 -32.39 -56.13
C VAL A 173 -32.25 -32.19 -56.03
N CYS A 174 -32.76 -31.12 -56.64
CA CYS A 174 -34.18 -30.86 -56.69
C CYS A 174 -34.87 -31.91 -57.57
N GLY A 175 -35.81 -32.68 -57.02
CA GLY A 175 -36.56 -33.68 -57.78
C GLY A 175 -37.43 -33.09 -58.90
N SER A 176 -37.82 -31.81 -58.83
CA SER A 176 -38.64 -31.16 -59.87
C SER A 176 -37.84 -30.60 -61.05
N CYS A 177 -36.67 -30.00 -60.81
CA CYS A 177 -35.92 -29.26 -61.84
C CYS A 177 -34.47 -29.71 -62.01
N GLY A 178 -33.97 -30.64 -61.20
CA GLY A 178 -32.58 -31.10 -61.26
C GLY A 178 -31.54 -30.12 -60.71
N ALA A 179 -31.94 -28.96 -60.18
CA ALA A 179 -31.01 -27.99 -59.63
C ALA A 179 -30.27 -28.54 -58.39
N PRO A 180 -28.96 -28.28 -58.23
CA PRO A 180 -28.22 -28.69 -57.03
C PRO A 180 -28.70 -27.93 -55.80
N LEU A 181 -28.76 -28.63 -54.68
CA LEU A 181 -29.19 -28.13 -53.38
C LEU A 181 -28.17 -28.57 -52.32
N ALA A 182 -28.15 -27.86 -51.21
CA ALA A 182 -27.29 -28.19 -50.08
C ALA A 182 -28.11 -28.05 -48.80
N PHE A 183 -28.19 -29.13 -48.02
CA PHE A 183 -28.82 -29.09 -46.70
C PHE A 183 -27.79 -28.62 -45.66
N ALA A 184 -28.14 -27.62 -44.87
CA ALA A 184 -27.38 -27.29 -43.68
C ALA A 184 -27.61 -28.36 -42.59
N PRO A 185 -26.62 -28.63 -41.71
CA PRO A 185 -26.80 -29.60 -40.63
C PRO A 185 -28.02 -29.28 -39.75
N GLY A 186 -28.92 -30.25 -39.60
CA GLY A 186 -30.19 -30.10 -38.87
C GLY A 186 -31.39 -29.64 -39.71
N GLU A 187 -31.21 -29.21 -40.96
CA GLU A 187 -32.34 -28.90 -41.85
C GLU A 187 -33.00 -30.18 -42.37
N GLN A 188 -34.33 -30.26 -42.24
CA GLN A 188 -35.11 -31.38 -42.80
C GLN A 188 -35.68 -31.08 -44.19
N SER A 189 -35.77 -29.80 -44.54
CA SER A 189 -36.26 -29.33 -45.83
C SER A 189 -35.53 -28.08 -46.28
N VAL A 190 -35.20 -27.98 -47.57
CA VAL A 190 -34.65 -26.77 -48.17
C VAL A 190 -35.52 -26.32 -49.33
N THR A 191 -35.71 -25.01 -49.49
CA THR A 191 -36.47 -24.48 -50.62
C THR A 191 -35.52 -24.34 -51.82
N CYS A 192 -35.89 -24.93 -52.96
CA CYS A 192 -35.07 -24.81 -54.16
C CYS A 192 -35.01 -23.36 -54.64
N GLY A 193 -33.81 -22.78 -54.72
CA GLY A 193 -33.65 -21.41 -55.21
C GLY A 193 -34.08 -21.20 -56.67
N HIS A 194 -34.17 -22.27 -57.46
CA HIS A 194 -34.53 -22.20 -58.89
C HIS A 194 -36.04 -22.30 -59.13
N CYS A 195 -36.67 -23.43 -58.77
CA CYS A 195 -38.10 -23.66 -59.02
C CYS A 195 -39.00 -23.42 -57.79
N ARG A 196 -38.42 -23.01 -56.65
CA ARG A 196 -39.11 -22.78 -55.36
C ARG A 196 -39.81 -23.99 -54.74
N THR A 197 -39.66 -25.19 -55.31
CA THR A 197 -40.15 -26.41 -54.69
C THR A 197 -39.42 -26.66 -53.37
N VAL A 198 -40.16 -26.95 -52.31
CA VAL A 198 -39.59 -27.40 -51.03
C VAL A 198 -39.17 -28.85 -51.16
N VAL A 199 -37.89 -29.13 -50.94
CA VAL A 199 -37.31 -30.47 -51.02
C VAL A 199 -37.05 -30.97 -49.60
N VAL A 200 -37.66 -32.10 -49.25
CA VAL A 200 -37.47 -32.78 -47.96
C VAL A 200 -36.31 -33.77 -48.09
N ALA A 201 -35.44 -33.82 -47.09
CA ALA A 201 -34.32 -34.76 -47.07
C ALA A 201 -34.83 -36.22 -47.08
N SER A 202 -34.21 -37.09 -47.88
CA SER A 202 -34.48 -38.54 -47.80
C SER A 202 -34.04 -39.11 -46.44
N ALA A 203 -34.57 -40.25 -46.02
CA ALA A 203 -34.22 -40.87 -44.73
C ALA A 203 -32.70 -41.02 -44.54
N ARG A 204 -31.97 -41.52 -45.55
CA ARG A 204 -30.50 -41.62 -45.52
C ARG A 204 -29.79 -40.27 -45.42
N GLN A 205 -30.33 -39.22 -46.05
CA GLN A 205 -29.78 -37.86 -45.93
C GLN A 205 -30.10 -37.26 -44.55
N GLY A 206 -31.29 -37.53 -44.01
CA GLY A 206 -31.69 -37.14 -42.67
C GLY A 206 -30.78 -37.71 -41.59
N ASP A 207 -30.50 -39.02 -41.64
CA ASP A 207 -29.58 -39.67 -40.69
C ASP A 207 -28.18 -39.04 -40.73
N ARG A 208 -27.66 -38.77 -41.94
CA ARG A 208 -26.35 -38.13 -42.12
C ARG A 208 -26.34 -36.67 -41.64
N LEU A 209 -27.43 -35.93 -41.82
CA LEU A 209 -27.57 -34.56 -41.32
C LEU A 209 -27.64 -34.51 -39.79
N ILE A 210 -28.30 -35.50 -39.16
CA ILE A 210 -28.34 -35.67 -37.72
C ILE A 210 -26.94 -36.01 -37.18
N GLU A 211 -26.23 -36.94 -37.80
CA GLU A 211 -24.86 -37.31 -37.42
C GLU A 211 -23.90 -36.11 -37.46
N ILE A 212 -23.91 -35.35 -38.56
CA ILE A 212 -23.08 -34.13 -38.70
C ILE A 212 -23.47 -33.07 -37.65
N ALA A 213 -24.76 -32.90 -37.35
CA ALA A 213 -25.22 -31.98 -36.32
C ALA A 213 -24.73 -32.42 -34.92
N LEU A 214 -24.74 -33.73 -34.64
CA LEU A 214 -24.28 -34.32 -33.39
C LEU A 214 -22.75 -34.14 -33.22
N GLU A 215 -21.95 -34.43 -34.24
CA GLU A 215 -20.50 -34.17 -34.23
C GLU A 215 -20.19 -32.69 -33.98
N ARG A 216 -20.92 -31.78 -34.64
CA ARG A 216 -20.77 -30.33 -34.42
C ARG A 216 -21.11 -29.93 -32.98
N SER A 217 -22.17 -30.50 -32.43
CA SER A 217 -22.55 -30.22 -31.03
C SER A 217 -21.48 -30.69 -30.05
N GLN A 218 -20.86 -31.86 -30.29
CA GLN A 218 -19.80 -32.41 -29.45
C GLN A 218 -18.50 -31.60 -29.56
N LEU A 219 -18.11 -31.21 -30.78
CA LEU A 219 -16.93 -30.36 -31.01
C LEU A 219 -17.12 -28.97 -30.37
N ALA A 220 -18.29 -28.36 -30.55
CA ALA A 220 -18.61 -27.09 -29.91
C ALA A 220 -18.60 -27.19 -28.38
N ALA A 221 -19.09 -28.29 -27.81
CA ALA A 221 -19.03 -28.54 -26.37
C ALA A 221 -17.58 -28.69 -25.87
N LEU A 222 -16.72 -29.40 -26.61
CA LEU A 222 -15.30 -29.55 -26.27
C LEU A 222 -14.54 -28.23 -26.36
N GLU A 223 -14.81 -27.42 -27.39
CA GLU A 223 -14.21 -26.09 -27.54
C GLU A 223 -14.69 -25.13 -26.46
N ALA A 224 -15.98 -25.15 -26.12
CA ALA A 224 -16.53 -24.41 -24.99
C ALA A 224 -15.81 -24.81 -23.70
N ALA A 225 -15.66 -26.10 -23.42
CA ALA A 225 -14.95 -26.60 -22.25
C ALA A 225 -13.45 -26.20 -22.23
N ARG A 226 -12.76 -26.22 -23.38
CA ARG A 226 -11.36 -25.77 -23.50
C ARG A 226 -11.25 -24.27 -23.27
N SER A 227 -12.16 -23.48 -23.82
CA SER A 227 -12.20 -22.02 -23.64
C SER A 227 -12.48 -21.65 -22.19
N GLU A 228 -13.38 -22.37 -21.51
CA GLU A 228 -13.70 -22.17 -20.10
C GLU A 228 -12.49 -22.51 -19.22
N ARG A 229 -11.81 -23.63 -19.47
CA ARG A 229 -10.57 -23.99 -18.77
C ARG A 229 -9.47 -22.94 -18.96
N ALA A 230 -9.28 -22.45 -20.19
CA ALA A 230 -8.31 -21.41 -20.49
C ALA A 230 -8.63 -20.10 -19.76
N ARG A 231 -9.92 -19.73 -19.70
CA ARG A 231 -10.43 -18.57 -18.97
C ARG A 231 -10.20 -18.71 -17.47
N VAL A 232 -10.58 -19.83 -16.86
CA VAL A 232 -10.37 -20.09 -15.42
C VAL A 232 -8.88 -20.05 -15.08
N LYS A 233 -8.02 -20.64 -15.92
CA LYS A 233 -6.56 -20.58 -15.74
C LYS A 233 -6.03 -19.15 -15.83
N ALA A 234 -6.53 -18.34 -16.77
CA ALA A 234 -6.17 -16.93 -16.88
C ALA A 234 -6.64 -16.11 -15.68
N GLU A 235 -7.85 -16.37 -15.16
CA GLU A 235 -8.39 -15.69 -13.99
C GLU A 235 -7.61 -16.04 -12.71
N LEU A 236 -7.30 -17.32 -12.51
CA LEU A 236 -6.44 -17.78 -11.41
C LEU A 236 -5.04 -17.18 -11.51
N GLY A 237 -4.45 -17.13 -12.71
CA GLY A 237 -3.17 -16.46 -12.95
C GLY A 237 -3.20 -14.98 -12.61
N SER A 238 -4.27 -14.27 -13.00
CA SER A 238 -4.47 -12.85 -12.68
C SER A 238 -4.60 -12.63 -11.17
N ARG A 239 -5.40 -13.44 -10.46
CA ARG A 239 -5.56 -13.34 -9.01
C ARG A 239 -4.24 -13.58 -8.28
N ARG A 240 -3.49 -14.61 -8.69
CA ARG A 240 -2.17 -14.93 -8.12
C ARG A 240 -1.17 -13.78 -8.33
N ASN A 241 -1.11 -13.20 -9.53
CA ASN A 241 -0.23 -12.06 -9.81
C ASN A 241 -0.63 -10.82 -8.99
N THR A 242 -1.93 -10.57 -8.83
CA THR A 242 -2.44 -9.45 -8.02
C THR A 242 -2.08 -9.63 -6.55
N ALA A 243 -2.25 -10.83 -6.00
CA ALA A 243 -1.86 -11.15 -4.63
C ALA A 243 -0.34 -10.98 -4.40
N LEU A 244 0.49 -11.46 -5.33
CA LEU A 244 1.94 -11.26 -5.28
C LEU A 244 2.32 -9.78 -5.31
N MET A 245 1.66 -9.00 -6.16
CA MET A 245 1.87 -7.56 -6.23
C MET A 245 1.53 -6.85 -4.92
N VAL A 246 0.37 -7.15 -4.33
CA VAL A 246 -0.03 -6.59 -3.05
C VAL A 246 0.96 -6.98 -1.96
N ALA A 247 1.40 -8.24 -1.91
CA ALA A 247 2.41 -8.68 -0.95
C ALA A 247 3.74 -7.92 -1.10
N LEU A 248 4.23 -7.76 -2.34
CA LEU A 248 5.48 -7.02 -2.61
C LEU A 248 5.36 -5.53 -2.24
N LEU A 249 4.23 -4.88 -2.56
CA LEU A 249 3.99 -3.48 -2.20
C LEU A 249 3.91 -3.29 -0.69
N SER A 250 3.18 -4.16 0.02
CA SER A 250 3.07 -4.14 1.47
C SER A 250 4.44 -4.35 2.14
N TRP A 251 5.24 -5.29 1.63
CA TRP A 251 6.59 -5.53 2.14
C TRP A 251 7.51 -4.33 1.89
N GLY A 252 7.49 -3.78 0.67
CA GLY A 252 8.26 -2.59 0.31
C GLY A 252 7.91 -1.38 1.17
N ALA A 253 6.62 -1.14 1.43
CA ALA A 253 6.15 -0.08 2.32
C ALA A 253 6.60 -0.31 3.77
N CYS A 254 6.51 -1.55 4.26
CA CYS A 254 6.96 -1.91 5.60
C CYS A 254 8.47 -1.67 5.78
N CYS A 255 9.29 -2.10 4.81
CA CYS A 255 10.72 -1.82 4.80
C CYS A 255 11.03 -0.31 4.75
N ALA A 256 10.31 0.44 3.92
CA ALA A 256 10.50 1.90 3.80
C ALA A 256 10.23 2.66 5.11
N VAL A 257 9.37 2.14 5.98
CA VAL A 257 9.06 2.74 7.30
C VAL A 257 9.99 2.20 8.40
N LEU A 258 10.23 0.88 8.43
CA LEU A 258 11.03 0.25 9.47
C LEU A 258 12.50 0.63 9.40
N THR A 259 13.10 0.70 8.20
CA THR A 259 14.52 1.03 8.06
C THR A 259 14.89 2.40 8.65
N PRO A 260 14.20 3.52 8.33
CA PRO A 260 14.52 4.80 8.95
C PRO A 260 14.22 4.82 10.46
N ALA A 261 13.16 4.14 10.91
CA ALA A 261 12.86 4.03 12.35
C ALA A 261 13.98 3.31 13.12
N LEU A 262 14.47 2.18 12.58
CA LEU A 262 15.58 1.43 13.16
C LEU A 262 16.90 2.20 13.10
N LEU A 263 17.16 2.94 12.02
CA LEU A 263 18.34 3.79 11.90
C LEU A 263 18.33 4.93 12.94
N VAL A 264 17.16 5.57 13.14
CA VAL A 264 16.98 6.58 14.20
C VAL A 264 17.17 5.95 15.57
N ALA A 265 16.57 4.79 15.85
CA ALA A 265 16.74 4.10 17.12
C ALA A 265 18.22 3.70 17.37
N TYR A 266 18.92 3.23 16.35
CA TYR A 266 20.34 2.86 16.43
C TYR A 266 21.22 4.08 16.71
N THR A 267 21.03 5.17 15.97
CA THR A 267 21.80 6.42 16.17
C THR A 267 21.53 7.06 17.53
N LEU A 268 20.30 7.02 18.02
CA LEU A 268 19.98 7.44 19.38
C LEU A 268 20.72 6.59 20.41
N ARG A 269 20.69 5.26 20.24
CA ARG A 269 21.36 4.32 21.16
C ARG A 269 22.88 4.50 21.21
N THR A 270 23.53 4.81 20.08
CA THR A 270 24.98 5.04 20.05
C THR A 270 25.34 6.35 20.77
N ILE A 271 24.59 7.42 20.53
CA ILE A 271 24.80 8.71 21.20
C ILE A 271 24.58 8.59 22.72
N THR A 272 23.50 7.94 23.15
CA THR A 272 23.21 7.78 24.59
C THR A 272 24.28 6.97 25.31
N ARG A 273 24.80 5.91 24.69
CA ARG A 273 25.89 5.11 25.27
C ARG A 273 27.19 5.90 25.42
N SER A 274 27.52 6.73 24.44
CA SER A 274 28.72 7.58 24.51
C SER A 274 28.62 8.58 25.66
N ALA A 275 27.46 9.22 25.83
CA ALA A 275 27.24 10.19 26.91
C ALA A 275 27.23 9.53 28.30
N GLU A 276 26.58 8.37 28.41
CA GLU A 276 26.56 7.57 29.64
C GLU A 276 27.98 7.17 30.06
N GLN A 277 28.79 6.69 29.12
CA GLN A 277 30.19 6.34 29.39
C GLN A 277 31.00 7.53 29.91
N GLN A 278 30.81 8.71 29.32
CA GLN A 278 31.51 9.91 29.78
C GLN A 278 31.10 10.36 31.18
N MET A 279 29.82 10.23 31.52
CA MET A 279 29.34 10.51 32.87
C MET A 279 29.87 9.48 33.88
N LEU A 280 30.00 8.22 33.49
CA LEU A 280 30.65 7.18 34.31
C LEU A 280 32.14 7.48 34.52
N ASP A 281 32.85 7.86 33.46
CA ASP A 281 34.27 8.21 33.55
C ASP A 281 34.46 9.47 34.43
N LEU A 282 33.60 10.48 34.25
CA LEU A 282 33.53 11.65 35.12
C LEU A 282 33.28 11.28 36.60
N ALA A 283 32.37 10.34 36.87
CA ALA A 283 32.10 9.88 38.22
C ALA A 283 33.33 9.23 38.85
N ARG A 284 34.10 8.43 38.09
CA ARG A 284 35.36 7.86 38.58
C ARG A 284 36.38 8.94 38.91
N ASP A 285 36.54 9.92 38.02
CA ASP A 285 37.53 10.99 38.19
C ASP A 285 37.20 11.90 39.37
N LEU A 286 35.92 12.22 39.56
CA LEU A 286 35.44 13.01 40.70
C LEU A 286 35.25 12.18 41.98
N ARG A 287 35.52 10.85 41.94
CA ARG A 287 35.20 9.90 43.03
C ARG A 287 33.75 10.04 43.52
N GLY A 288 32.85 10.27 42.58
CA GLY A 288 31.43 10.48 42.80
C GLY A 288 30.56 9.26 42.52
N ASP A 289 29.30 9.36 42.91
CA ASP A 289 28.26 8.38 42.63
C ASP A 289 27.52 8.73 41.33
N PHE A 290 27.49 7.80 40.38
CA PHE A 290 26.80 7.97 39.10
C PHE A 290 25.38 7.45 39.19
N ARG A 291 24.42 8.26 38.72
CA ARG A 291 23.01 7.87 38.64
C ARG A 291 22.38 8.27 37.32
N ALA A 292 21.70 7.32 36.68
CA ALA A 292 20.91 7.56 35.48
C ALA A 292 19.50 8.05 35.83
N GLY A 293 18.92 8.87 34.97
CA GLY A 293 17.57 9.42 35.14
C GLY A 293 17.52 10.74 35.91
N VAL A 294 16.34 11.06 36.45
CA VAL A 294 16.07 12.31 37.18
C VAL A 294 16.02 12.12 38.69
N GLU A 295 15.91 10.88 39.17
CA GLU A 295 15.72 10.57 40.58
C GLU A 295 16.89 11.10 41.41
N GLY A 296 18.12 10.89 40.92
CA GLY A 296 19.31 11.41 41.60
C GLY A 296 19.30 12.95 41.72
N LEU A 297 18.84 13.66 40.69
CA LEU A 297 18.72 15.12 40.77
C LEU A 297 17.83 15.55 41.94
N PHE A 298 16.65 14.93 42.07
CA PHE A 298 15.71 15.29 43.13
C PHE A 298 16.23 14.91 44.51
N GLU A 299 16.83 13.73 44.68
CA GLU A 299 17.43 13.33 45.95
C GLU A 299 18.54 14.29 46.41
N TRP A 300 19.38 14.74 45.49
CA TRP A 300 20.43 15.71 45.79
C TRP A 300 19.86 17.08 46.15
N LEU A 301 18.86 17.56 45.40
CA LEU A 301 18.20 18.84 45.68
C LEU A 301 17.51 18.82 47.05
N ASP A 302 16.78 17.75 47.38
CA ASP A 302 16.11 17.60 48.67
C ASP A 302 17.10 17.56 49.84
N SER A 303 18.28 16.99 49.63
CA SER A 303 19.30 16.83 50.67
C SER A 303 20.14 18.08 50.90
N TYR A 304 20.44 18.84 49.82
CA TYR A 304 21.50 19.86 49.85
C TYR A 304 21.07 21.24 49.34
N TRP A 305 19.90 21.39 48.72
CA TRP A 305 19.46 22.65 48.10
C TRP A 305 18.22 23.22 48.79
N ILE A 306 18.45 24.07 49.79
CA ILE A 306 17.38 24.73 50.55
C ILE A 306 16.89 25.96 49.77
N GLY A 307 16.05 25.75 48.77
CA GLY A 307 15.48 26.82 47.95
C GLY A 307 14.67 26.33 46.75
N GLN A 308 14.14 27.25 45.95
CA GLN A 308 13.54 26.89 44.67
C GLN A 308 14.67 26.41 43.73
N ALA A 309 14.54 25.19 43.22
CA ALA A 309 15.45 24.71 42.20
C ALA A 309 15.31 25.60 40.94
N PRO A 310 16.42 25.97 40.28
CA PRO A 310 16.40 26.73 39.04
C PRO A 310 15.35 26.17 38.06
N PRO A 311 14.45 27.01 37.50
CA PRO A 311 13.35 26.54 36.68
C PRO A 311 13.81 25.73 35.45
N GLU A 312 15.03 25.94 34.98
CA GLU A 312 15.64 25.19 33.88
C GLU A 312 15.99 23.74 34.25
N LEU A 313 16.27 23.45 35.53
CA LEU A 313 16.51 22.10 36.05
C LEU A 313 15.20 21.32 36.21
N VAL A 314 14.17 22.03 36.66
CA VAL A 314 12.82 21.46 36.91
C VAL A 314 11.99 21.41 35.63
N ALA A 315 12.31 22.23 34.62
CA ALA A 315 11.69 22.17 33.31
C ALA A 315 12.05 20.86 32.62
N VAL A 316 11.27 19.81 32.92
CA VAL A 316 11.05 18.70 32.00
C VAL A 316 10.61 19.35 30.69
N PRO A 317 11.32 19.16 29.56
CA PRO A 317 10.97 19.78 28.30
C PRO A 317 9.50 19.46 27.98
N LYS A 318 8.58 20.41 28.16
CA LYS A 318 7.15 20.14 27.93
C LYS A 318 6.97 19.73 26.46
N GLY A 319 6.33 18.58 26.22
CA GLY A 319 6.05 18.05 24.87
C GLY A 319 6.92 16.87 24.43
N LYS A 320 7.05 16.66 23.11
CA LYS A 320 7.71 15.48 22.49
C LYS A 320 9.19 15.29 22.89
N ALA A 321 9.84 16.32 23.41
CA ALA A 321 11.23 16.28 23.88
C ALA A 321 11.39 15.57 25.24
N ALA A 322 10.35 15.49 26.07
CA ALA A 322 10.39 14.76 27.36
C ALA A 322 10.41 13.24 27.20
N LEU A 323 9.77 12.70 26.15
CA LEU A 323 9.58 11.25 25.99
C LEU A 323 10.88 10.49 25.61
N PHE A 324 11.92 11.20 25.19
CA PHE A 324 13.09 10.58 24.56
C PHE A 324 14.43 11.27 24.90
N GLY A 325 14.49 12.01 26.00
CA GLY A 325 15.74 12.58 26.50
C GLY A 325 16.36 11.67 27.56
N SER A 326 17.67 11.43 27.47
CA SER A 326 18.42 10.75 28.52
C SER A 326 19.04 11.78 29.45
N ARG A 327 19.01 11.49 30.75
CA ARG A 327 19.56 12.33 31.82
C ARG A 327 20.48 11.50 32.68
N TRP A 328 21.58 12.10 33.11
CA TRP A 328 22.56 11.49 33.98
C TRP A 328 22.99 12.51 35.02
N SER A 329 23.38 12.00 36.18
CA SER A 329 23.83 12.78 37.31
C SER A 329 25.04 12.14 37.95
N VAL A 330 25.98 12.96 38.41
CA VAL A 330 27.17 12.55 39.16
C VAL A 330 27.19 13.37 40.44
N PHE A 331 27.20 12.66 41.57
CA PHE A 331 27.22 13.25 42.89
C PHE A 331 28.64 13.18 43.41
N ALA A 332 29.28 14.31 43.66
CA ALA A 332 30.64 14.34 44.14
C ALA A 332 30.77 15.27 45.35
N VAL A 333 31.94 15.22 46.00
CA VAL A 333 32.32 16.18 47.02
C VAL A 333 33.57 16.90 46.54
N TYR A 334 33.51 18.22 46.45
CA TYR A 334 34.63 19.07 46.02
C TYR A 334 34.92 20.10 47.11
N HIS A 335 36.13 20.07 47.68
CA HIS A 335 36.51 20.91 48.83
C HIS A 335 35.45 20.94 49.96
N ASP A 336 35.03 19.76 50.41
CA ASP A 336 34.01 19.55 51.45
C ASP A 336 32.62 20.14 51.13
N ARG A 337 32.33 20.36 49.84
CA ARG A 337 31.02 20.80 49.35
C ARG A 337 30.37 19.72 48.48
N PRO A 338 29.08 19.42 48.68
CA PRO A 338 28.33 18.57 47.76
C PRO A 338 28.26 19.25 46.39
N VAL A 339 28.61 18.51 45.34
CA VAL A 339 28.50 18.92 43.94
C VAL A 339 27.60 17.95 43.22
N LEU A 340 26.68 18.48 42.41
CA LEU A 340 25.91 17.70 41.46
C LEU A 340 26.27 18.14 40.05
N VAL A 341 26.76 17.19 39.25
CA VAL A 341 26.95 17.40 37.82
C VAL A 341 25.87 16.66 37.07
N LEU A 342 25.11 17.38 36.27
CA LEU A 342 24.06 16.83 35.42
C LEU A 342 24.46 16.98 33.97
N ALA A 343 24.12 15.98 33.19
CA ALA A 343 24.14 16.07 31.75
C ALA A 343 22.85 15.49 31.18
N TRP A 344 22.38 16.06 30.08
CA TRP A 344 21.26 15.49 29.35
C TRP A 344 21.46 15.61 27.85
N THR A 345 20.83 14.69 27.11
CA THR A 345 20.68 14.74 25.65
C THR A 345 19.20 14.73 25.29
N GLY A 346 18.86 15.30 24.13
CA GLY A 346 17.53 15.16 23.52
C GLY A 346 17.63 14.47 22.17
N ILE A 347 16.50 13.96 21.62
CA ILE A 347 16.47 13.32 20.29
C ILE A 347 17.13 14.17 19.20
N THR A 348 16.96 15.50 19.29
CA THR A 348 17.48 16.45 18.31
C THR A 348 18.82 17.05 18.72
N ASP A 349 19.28 16.82 19.95
CA ASP A 349 20.44 17.48 20.53
C ASP A 349 21.59 16.47 20.65
N ARG A 350 22.56 16.54 19.73
CA ARG A 350 23.80 15.75 19.74
C ARG A 350 24.78 16.19 20.84
N PHE A 351 24.43 17.25 21.57
CA PHE A 351 25.28 17.91 22.54
C PHE A 351 24.80 17.60 23.95
N LEU A 352 25.76 17.40 24.85
CA LEU A 352 25.51 17.41 26.28
C LEU A 352 25.40 18.86 26.73
N ARG A 353 24.39 19.13 27.54
CA ARG A 353 24.33 20.39 28.30
C ARG A 353 24.73 20.10 29.73
N PRO A 354 25.93 20.50 30.14
CA PRO A 354 26.35 20.30 31.51
C PRO A 354 25.67 21.32 32.42
N PHE A 355 25.19 20.84 33.56
CA PHE A 355 24.73 21.67 34.66
C PHE A 355 25.50 21.28 35.90
N VAL A 356 26.10 22.25 36.58
CA VAL A 356 26.87 22.00 37.81
C VAL A 356 26.17 22.76 38.92
N LEU A 357 25.74 22.05 39.96
CA LEU A 357 25.25 22.64 41.20
C LEU A 357 26.28 22.43 42.28
N LEU A 358 26.57 23.49 43.02
CA LEU A 358 27.42 23.46 44.19
C LEU A 358 26.62 23.97 45.38
N ALA A 359 26.33 23.09 46.33
CA ALA A 359 25.59 23.46 47.53
C ALA A 359 26.49 24.26 48.49
N ARG A 360 25.93 25.29 49.13
CA ARG A 360 26.64 26.09 50.15
C ARG A 360 25.85 26.13 51.46
N PRO A 361 26.49 25.89 52.61
CA PRO A 361 25.82 25.88 53.91
C PRO A 361 25.70 27.24 54.63
N ARG A 362 26.03 28.39 54.01
CA ARG A 362 25.98 29.71 54.68
C ARG A 362 25.03 30.69 53.99
N GLN A 363 24.19 31.36 54.78
CA GLN A 363 23.35 32.48 54.32
C GLN A 363 24.23 33.62 53.80
N ARG A 364 23.95 34.09 52.57
CA ARG A 364 24.59 35.29 52.01
C ARG A 364 23.72 36.52 52.27
N SER A 365 24.35 37.65 52.57
CA SER A 365 23.66 38.92 52.47
C SER A 365 23.43 39.26 50.98
N PRO A 366 22.37 40.02 50.62
CA PRO A 366 22.19 40.52 49.25
C PRO A 366 23.41 41.31 48.72
N GLN A 367 24.16 41.96 49.62
CA GLN A 367 25.38 42.68 49.28
C GLN A 367 26.52 41.72 48.89
N THR A 368 26.68 40.59 49.58
CA THR A 368 27.65 39.53 49.23
C THR A 368 27.33 38.90 47.87
N LEU A 369 26.05 38.66 47.57
CA LEU A 369 25.64 38.15 46.25
C LEU A 369 26.03 39.11 45.11
N SER A 370 25.83 40.42 45.32
CA SER A 370 26.17 41.45 44.33
C SER A 370 27.69 41.56 44.11
N ARG A 371 28.49 41.39 45.16
CA ARG A 371 29.97 41.39 45.06
C ARG A 371 30.50 40.15 44.36
N ALA A 372 29.98 38.97 44.71
CA ALA A 372 30.35 37.71 44.05
C ALA A 372 30.03 37.75 42.54
N ALA A 373 28.90 38.34 42.13
CA ALA A 373 28.58 38.48 40.71
C ALA A 373 29.58 39.38 39.93
N ALA A 374 30.27 40.29 40.62
CA ALA A 374 31.27 41.19 40.03
C ALA A 374 32.70 40.63 40.06
N SER A 375 32.88 39.39 40.53
CA SER A 375 34.20 38.86 40.81
C SER A 375 35.00 38.35 39.61
N PRO A 376 36.32 38.14 39.77
CA PRO A 376 37.14 37.46 38.76
C PRO A 376 36.63 36.05 38.43
N ALA A 377 36.07 35.33 39.41
CA ALA A 377 35.50 33.98 39.19
C ALA A 377 34.25 34.06 38.30
N ALA A 378 33.37 35.03 38.55
CA ALA A 378 32.21 35.31 37.71
C ALA A 378 32.59 35.78 36.29
N ALA A 379 33.68 36.55 36.13
CA ALA A 379 34.21 36.91 34.81
C ALA A 379 34.72 35.69 34.05
N ARG A 380 35.52 34.83 34.71
CA ARG A 380 36.06 33.60 34.12
C ARG A 380 34.97 32.64 33.66
N LEU A 381 33.90 32.46 34.45
CA LEU A 381 32.76 31.62 34.06
C LEU A 381 32.06 32.15 32.80
N ARG A 382 31.89 33.47 32.68
CA ARG A 382 31.31 34.10 31.49
C ARG A 382 32.22 33.95 30.27
N GLU A 383 33.53 34.10 30.42
CA GLU A 383 34.52 33.86 29.36
C GLU A 383 34.49 32.41 28.86
N LEU A 384 34.29 31.45 29.76
CA LEU A 384 34.10 30.03 29.43
C LEU A 384 32.73 29.74 28.79
N GLY A 385 31.85 30.74 28.66
CA GLY A 385 30.54 30.65 28.05
C GLY A 385 29.44 30.11 28.96
N PHE A 386 29.65 30.13 30.28
CA PHE A 386 28.69 29.64 31.27
C PHE A 386 27.80 30.76 31.77
N GLU A 387 26.51 30.46 31.84
CA GLU A 387 25.54 31.23 32.61
C GLU A 387 25.57 30.70 34.05
N TYR A 388 25.42 31.58 35.02
CA TYR A 388 25.35 31.17 36.42
C TYR A 388 24.20 31.87 37.13
N VAL A 389 23.62 31.15 38.09
CA VAL A 389 22.63 31.67 39.03
C VAL A 389 23.24 31.51 40.42
N LEU A 390 23.43 32.63 41.10
CA LEU A 390 23.85 32.69 42.49
C LEU A 390 22.64 32.88 43.38
N ASP A 391 22.42 31.95 44.30
CA ASP A 391 21.31 32.00 45.23
C ASP A 391 21.78 31.64 46.66
N TYR A 392 20.92 31.85 47.65
CA TYR A 392 21.13 31.46 49.03
C TYR A 392 21.61 30.01 49.22
N PRO A 393 21.01 28.99 48.55
CA PRO A 393 21.45 27.60 48.69
C PRO A 393 22.79 27.27 48.00
N GLY A 394 23.30 28.12 47.10
CA GLY A 394 24.56 27.84 46.41
C GLY A 394 24.70 28.45 45.02
N VAL A 395 25.46 27.75 44.16
CA VAL A 395 25.77 28.18 42.80
C VAL A 395 25.23 27.16 41.82
N ALA A 396 24.43 27.62 40.85
CA ALA A 396 24.00 26.82 39.71
C ALA A 396 24.68 27.34 38.44
N LEU A 397 25.50 26.49 37.81
CA LEU A 397 26.14 26.78 36.54
C LEU A 397 25.43 26.06 35.40
N ARG A 398 25.22 26.77 34.31
CA ARG A 398 24.69 26.26 33.06
C ARG A 398 25.72 26.46 31.96
N GLY A 399 26.14 25.37 31.35
CA GLY A 399 27.10 25.42 30.26
C GLY A 399 26.50 25.58 28.88
N PRO A 400 27.35 25.95 27.91
CA PRO A 400 26.99 25.86 26.50
C PRO A 400 26.77 24.40 26.12
N ARG A 401 26.15 24.17 24.96
CA ARG A 401 26.08 22.84 24.35
C ARG A 401 27.49 22.35 24.06
N LEU A 402 27.92 21.28 24.74
CA LEU A 402 29.23 20.65 24.54
C LEU A 402 29.06 19.37 23.73
N SER A 403 29.97 19.12 22.79
CA SER A 403 30.07 17.79 22.21
C SER A 403 30.49 16.79 23.29
N PRO A 404 30.10 15.52 23.19
CA PRO A 404 30.55 14.50 24.14
C PRO A 404 32.07 14.57 24.36
N GLU A 405 32.86 14.64 23.29
CA GLU A 405 34.33 14.70 23.37
C GLU A 405 34.89 15.88 24.18
N ARG A 406 34.13 16.98 24.29
CA ARG A 406 34.52 18.18 25.05
C ARG A 406 34.01 18.18 26.49
N PHE A 407 33.19 17.20 26.86
CA PHE A 407 32.69 17.02 28.21
C PHE A 407 33.64 16.08 28.97
N THR A 408 34.72 16.66 29.50
CA THR A 408 35.79 15.95 30.20
C THR A 408 35.79 16.25 31.70
N ALA A 409 36.35 15.34 32.50
CA ALA A 409 36.49 15.56 33.95
C ALA A 409 37.34 16.77 34.29
N GLU A 410 38.40 17.04 33.54
CA GLU A 410 39.22 18.25 33.70
C GLU A 410 38.37 19.52 33.60
N ARG A 411 37.55 19.61 32.55
CA ARG A 411 36.68 20.78 32.33
C ARG A 411 35.60 20.88 33.41
N VAL A 412 35.00 19.77 33.80
CA VAL A 412 34.00 19.77 34.89
C VAL A 412 34.65 20.15 36.24
N THR A 413 35.89 19.73 36.48
CA THR A 413 36.66 20.11 37.67
C THR A 413 37.00 21.59 37.65
N GLU A 414 37.37 22.15 36.50
CA GLU A 414 37.58 23.59 36.32
C GLU A 414 36.30 24.38 36.61
N LEU A 415 35.15 23.87 36.17
CA LEU A 415 33.84 24.47 36.47
C LEU A 415 33.49 24.37 37.95
N ALA A 416 33.73 23.22 38.58
CA ALA A 416 33.52 23.05 40.02
C ALA A 416 34.44 23.98 40.82
N ARG A 417 35.69 24.18 40.37
CA ARG A 417 36.63 25.14 40.97
C ARG A 417 36.12 26.56 40.86
N ALA A 418 35.73 26.99 39.67
CA ALA A 418 35.20 28.34 39.47
C ALA A 418 33.87 28.55 40.24
N ALA A 419 33.01 27.53 40.31
CA ALA A 419 31.82 27.54 41.15
C ALA A 419 32.18 27.69 42.64
N TYR A 420 33.21 26.98 43.11
CA TYR A 420 33.67 27.03 44.49
C TYR A 420 34.29 28.38 44.84
N GLU A 421 35.17 28.92 43.99
CA GLU A 421 35.74 30.26 44.14
C GLU A 421 34.61 31.31 44.23
N LEU A 422 33.66 31.24 43.30
CA LEU A 422 32.49 32.10 43.29
C LEU A 422 31.59 31.90 44.53
N ALA A 423 31.50 30.66 45.04
CA ALA A 423 30.76 30.32 46.24
C ALA A 423 31.46 30.82 47.50
N GLU A 424 32.78 30.80 47.60
CA GLU A 424 33.49 31.19 48.83
C GLU A 424 33.83 32.67 48.94
N GLU A 425 33.57 33.44 47.89
CA GLU A 425 33.81 34.88 47.89
C GLU A 425 33.00 35.63 48.98
N PRO A 426 33.66 36.53 49.76
CA PRO A 426 33.09 37.14 50.97
C PRO A 426 32.02 38.22 50.75
#